data_AF-A0AA90GYY1-F1
#
_entry.id   AF-A0AA90GYY1-F1
#
_cell.length_a   1.000
_cell.length_b   1.000
_cell.length_c   1.000
_cell.angle_alpha   90.00
_cell.angle_beta   90.00
_cell.angle_gamma   90.00
#
_symmetry.space_group_name_H-M   'P 1'
#
loop_
_entity.id
_entity.type
_entity.pdbx_description
1 polymer ?
#
loop_
_entity_poly.entity_id
_entity_poly.type
_entity_poly.pdbx_seq_one_letter_code
_entity_poly.pdbx_strand_id
1 'polypeptide(L)'
;MTWPRPVPTIGDPTSAAARAAASDGWAFPDATVAALHEVIGARRDVRRYRPDPIDPGQLRQVLAAGHRAPSVGHSQPWRFVTVTEQATRDRAALLADRERLRQADLLPPDRRARMLDLQLDGIREAPVGIVVACDRRAPATGVLGRATFPDTDLWSCACAVQNIWLAARAVGLGVGWVTLFRPEDLADLLGLPDGVETLGWLCLGRPDERPPAPGLERQGWSQRLPLDDVVVAERWPATAAPPPPVSHLAGPDQHAVVAARDTGDDLLAVPGSLGRLDAAVNRVLALSAEPPRTGTLVVSVGRHPVTRHQVSAYPDSVTDDVLAATRAGDSLGAAAARRAGLRLVTHDARPTGPQGDLVDGDALSPVDAQDLIARGIPIGRAAAAHGLVCLGEVGIGNTTVAAALCCALLDLPAADAVGLGAAADTGMMRHKADVVDRALRRARAAHGPDLADPVTALAALGGPDIALLTGVVLGAAAGRVPVVLDGLATSVAALLAVRLEPAAQSALVAGQRSRERAHGVVLTELGLEPLLELRLRAGEGVGACLAAQLLLSALEIRRTTGRVREEDTG
;
A
#
# COMPACT_ATOMS: atom_id res chain seq x y z
N MET A 1 -36.17 10.54 28.75
CA MET A 1 -36.72 9.18 28.92
C MET A 1 -35.69 8.22 28.35
N THR A 2 -35.41 7.11 29.04
CA THR A 2 -34.48 6.07 28.59
C THR A 2 -35.28 4.83 28.23
N TRP A 3 -34.86 4.12 27.18
CA TRP A 3 -35.55 2.95 26.67
C TRP A 3 -34.62 1.72 26.69
N PRO A 4 -35.16 0.51 26.87
CA PRO A 4 -34.37 -0.72 26.89
C PRO A 4 -33.66 -1.00 25.57
N ARG A 5 -32.35 -1.27 25.65
CA ARG A 5 -31.57 -1.73 24.50
C ARG A 5 -32.29 -2.90 23.80
N PRO A 6 -32.47 -2.85 22.46
CA PRO A 6 -33.09 -3.95 21.74
C PRO A 6 -32.15 -5.15 21.83
N VAL A 7 -32.67 -6.26 22.38
CA VAL A 7 -31.92 -7.51 22.47
C VAL A 7 -32.25 -8.32 21.23
N PRO A 8 -31.26 -8.59 20.36
CA PRO A 8 -31.51 -9.39 19.17
C PRO A 8 -31.99 -10.78 19.59
N THR A 9 -33.10 -11.24 19.03
CA THR A 9 -33.61 -12.61 19.21
C THR A 9 -32.79 -13.64 18.43
N ILE A 10 -31.90 -13.17 17.56
CA ILE A 10 -30.97 -13.96 16.75
C ILE A 10 -29.61 -13.25 16.77
N GLY A 11 -28.56 -13.88 17.30
CA GLY A 11 -27.21 -13.31 17.41
C GLY A 11 -26.73 -13.21 18.86
N ASP A 12 -25.69 -12.40 19.11
CA ASP A 12 -25.17 -12.14 20.45
C ASP A 12 -26.10 -11.14 21.21
N PRO A 13 -26.79 -11.58 22.27
CA PRO A 13 -27.70 -10.71 23.02
C PRO A 13 -26.96 -9.76 23.99
N THR A 14 -25.65 -9.94 24.16
CA THR A 14 -24.88 -9.17 25.15
C THR A 14 -24.49 -7.78 24.63
N SER A 15 -24.41 -6.81 25.54
CA SER A 15 -23.91 -5.47 25.22
C SER A 15 -22.38 -5.42 25.31
N ALA A 16 -21.76 -4.42 24.66
CA ALA A 16 -20.32 -4.21 24.78
C ALA A 16 -19.90 -4.01 26.26
N ALA A 17 -20.71 -3.31 27.05
CA ALA A 17 -20.50 -3.13 28.48
C ALA A 17 -20.62 -4.45 29.28
N ALA A 18 -21.57 -5.31 28.92
CA ALA A 18 -21.72 -6.63 29.54
C ALA A 18 -20.53 -7.54 29.24
N ARG A 19 -20.03 -7.52 27.99
CA ARG A 19 -18.80 -8.24 27.60
C ARG A 19 -17.56 -7.68 28.30
N ALA A 20 -17.47 -6.36 28.47
CA ALA A 20 -16.36 -5.73 29.18
C ALA A 20 -16.34 -6.08 30.68
N ALA A 21 -17.52 -6.29 31.30
CA ALA A 21 -17.63 -6.69 32.70
C ALA A 21 -17.25 -8.17 32.97
N ALA A 22 -17.24 -9.01 31.93
CA ALA A 22 -16.90 -10.43 31.99
C ALA A 22 -15.69 -10.73 31.09
N SER A 23 -14.52 -10.21 31.47
CA SER A 23 -13.29 -10.28 30.68
C SER A 23 -12.76 -11.71 30.45
N ASP A 24 -13.17 -12.67 31.26
CA ASP A 24 -12.85 -14.09 31.18
C ASP A 24 -13.90 -14.90 30.40
N GLY A 25 -14.99 -14.29 29.95
CA GLY A 25 -16.12 -14.99 29.32
C GLY A 25 -15.81 -15.74 28.02
N TRP A 26 -14.62 -15.54 27.44
CA TRP A 26 -14.11 -16.26 26.26
C TRP A 26 -13.01 -17.29 26.60
N ALA A 27 -12.59 -17.41 27.86
CA ALA A 27 -11.54 -18.33 28.27
C ALA A 27 -12.05 -19.78 28.34
N PHE A 28 -11.24 -20.73 27.88
CA PHE A 28 -11.48 -22.15 28.11
C PHE A 28 -10.98 -22.57 29.50
N PRO A 29 -11.51 -23.67 30.08
CA PRO A 29 -10.97 -24.22 31.34
C PRO A 29 -9.48 -24.57 31.22
N ASP A 30 -8.72 -24.42 32.31
CA ASP A 30 -7.26 -24.68 32.35
C ASP A 30 -6.85 -26.05 31.78
N ALA A 31 -7.66 -27.09 32.04
CA ALA A 31 -7.42 -28.43 31.50
C ALA A 31 -7.44 -28.47 29.96
N THR A 32 -8.30 -27.67 29.33
CA THR A 32 -8.38 -27.56 27.87
C THR A 32 -7.18 -26.79 27.32
N VAL A 33 -6.76 -25.72 28.00
CA VAL A 33 -5.56 -24.94 27.64
C VAL A 33 -4.31 -25.82 27.72
N ALA A 34 -4.14 -26.58 28.82
CA ALA A 34 -3.02 -27.51 28.98
C ALA A 34 -2.99 -28.60 27.90
N ALA A 35 -4.15 -29.21 27.60
CA ALA A 35 -4.26 -30.22 26.55
C ALA A 35 -3.89 -29.66 25.16
N LEU A 36 -4.31 -28.43 24.85
CA LEU A 36 -3.96 -27.77 23.59
C LEU A 36 -2.43 -27.60 23.46
N HIS A 37 -1.77 -27.09 24.50
CA HIS A 37 -0.31 -26.92 24.49
C HIS A 37 0.44 -28.25 24.41
N GLU A 38 -0.06 -29.30 25.07
CA GLU A 38 0.50 -30.64 24.97
C GLU A 38 0.45 -31.15 23.52
N VAL A 39 -0.69 -31.03 22.84
CA VAL A 39 -0.84 -31.47 21.45
C VAL A 39 0.07 -30.67 20.51
N ILE A 40 0.13 -29.34 20.65
CA ILE A 40 1.01 -28.48 19.85
C ILE A 40 2.48 -28.86 20.06
N GLY A 41 2.89 -29.06 21.32
CA GLY A 41 4.25 -29.43 21.69
C GLY A 41 4.65 -30.85 21.28
N ALA A 42 3.70 -31.79 21.24
CA ALA A 42 3.92 -33.19 20.91
C ALA A 42 3.80 -33.53 19.41
N ARG A 43 3.42 -32.57 18.57
CA ARG A 43 3.33 -32.74 17.11
C ARG A 43 4.71 -33.02 16.50
N ARG A 44 4.81 -34.00 15.61
CA ARG A 44 6.07 -34.40 14.95
C ARG A 44 5.84 -34.64 13.46
N ASP A 45 6.88 -34.42 12.67
CA ASP A 45 6.97 -34.88 11.30
C ASP A 45 7.39 -36.35 11.31
N VAL A 46 6.40 -37.22 11.11
CA VAL A 46 6.54 -38.67 11.19
C VAL A 46 7.00 -39.19 9.83
N ARG A 47 8.08 -39.98 9.85
CA ARG A 47 8.73 -40.50 8.65
C ARG A 47 8.56 -42.01 8.48
N ARG A 48 8.16 -42.72 9.55
CA ARG A 48 7.90 -44.18 9.52
C ARG A 48 6.50 -44.54 10.00
N TYR A 49 5.86 -45.44 9.28
CA TYR A 49 4.47 -45.82 9.52
C TYR A 49 4.29 -47.33 9.59
N ARG A 50 3.40 -47.76 10.48
CA ARG A 50 2.90 -49.13 10.46
C ARG A 50 1.90 -49.32 9.31
N PRO A 51 1.82 -50.53 8.73
CA PRO A 51 0.92 -50.81 7.60
C PRO A 51 -0.55 -50.93 7.99
N ASP A 52 -0.88 -50.88 9.29
CA ASP A 52 -2.25 -51.02 9.78
C ASP A 52 -3.19 -49.96 9.18
N PRO A 53 -4.36 -50.33 8.66
CA PRO A 53 -5.30 -49.38 8.09
C PRO A 53 -5.80 -48.37 9.14
N ILE A 54 -6.10 -47.15 8.69
CA ILE A 54 -6.72 -46.12 9.53
C ILE A 54 -8.23 -46.35 9.59
N ASP A 55 -8.82 -46.20 10.77
CA ASP A 55 -10.27 -46.21 10.92
C ASP A 55 -10.92 -45.06 10.11
N PRO A 56 -11.94 -45.33 9.28
CA PRO A 56 -12.58 -44.29 8.48
C PRO A 56 -13.17 -43.13 9.30
N GLY A 57 -13.62 -43.38 10.53
CA GLY A 57 -14.09 -42.35 11.46
C GLY A 57 -12.96 -41.42 11.90
N GLN A 58 -11.79 -41.97 12.23
CA GLN A 58 -10.59 -41.19 12.56
C GLN A 58 -10.13 -40.34 11.36
N LEU A 59 -10.14 -40.88 10.13
CA LEU A 59 -9.80 -40.11 8.93
C LEU A 59 -10.77 -38.92 8.72
N ARG A 60 -12.08 -39.16 8.83
CA ARG A 60 -13.09 -38.08 8.73
C ARG A 60 -12.90 -37.04 9.82
N GLN A 61 -12.61 -37.45 11.05
CA GLN A 61 -12.37 -36.53 12.17
C GLN A 61 -11.18 -35.60 11.88
N VAL A 62 -10.08 -36.15 11.35
CA VAL A 62 -8.89 -35.38 10.97
C VAL A 62 -9.19 -34.40 9.83
N LEU A 63 -9.89 -34.83 8.77
CA LEU A 63 -10.28 -33.96 7.67
C LEU A 63 -11.26 -32.85 8.10
N ALA A 64 -12.19 -33.17 9.00
CA ALA A 64 -13.13 -32.19 9.56
C ALA A 64 -12.39 -31.11 10.36
N ALA A 65 -11.29 -31.43 11.05
CA ALA A 65 -10.46 -30.44 11.71
C ALA A 65 -9.78 -29.51 10.69
N GLY A 66 -9.24 -30.06 9.60
CA GLY A 66 -8.71 -29.27 8.48
C GLY A 66 -9.74 -28.31 7.89
N HIS A 67 -10.97 -28.79 7.68
CA HIS A 67 -12.08 -28.01 7.15
C HIS A 67 -12.52 -26.84 8.06
N ARG A 68 -12.26 -26.92 9.37
CA ARG A 68 -12.55 -25.84 10.33
C ARG A 68 -11.47 -24.76 10.38
N ALA A 69 -10.44 -24.83 9.54
CA ALA A 69 -9.41 -23.82 9.49
C ALA A 69 -9.97 -22.44 9.08
N PRO A 70 -9.39 -21.33 9.58
CA PRO A 70 -9.72 -20.01 9.06
C PRO A 70 -9.34 -19.93 7.57
N SER A 71 -10.11 -19.17 6.81
CA SER A 71 -9.78 -18.85 5.42
C SER A 71 -10.04 -17.39 5.12
N VAL A 72 -9.18 -16.81 4.28
CA VAL A 72 -9.31 -15.44 3.80
C VAL A 72 -10.68 -15.25 3.14
N GLY A 73 -11.41 -14.20 3.52
CA GLY A 73 -12.75 -13.93 3.01
C GLY A 73 -13.72 -15.11 3.09
N HIS A 74 -13.51 -16.06 4.02
CA HIS A 74 -14.26 -17.31 4.12
C HIS A 74 -14.23 -18.18 2.84
N SER A 75 -13.13 -18.13 2.07
CA SER A 75 -13.05 -18.72 0.74
C SER A 75 -12.93 -20.25 0.70
N GLN A 76 -12.53 -20.88 1.81
CA GLN A 76 -12.36 -22.33 1.94
C GLN A 76 -11.72 -23.00 0.70
N PRO A 77 -10.51 -22.57 0.28
CA PRO A 77 -9.98 -22.88 -1.04
C PRO A 77 -9.48 -24.32 -1.17
N TRP A 78 -9.37 -25.05 -0.06
CA TRP A 78 -8.81 -26.40 -0.03
C TRP A 78 -9.71 -27.45 -0.71
N ARG A 79 -9.06 -28.44 -1.31
CA ARG A 79 -9.58 -29.75 -1.67
C ARG A 79 -8.66 -30.79 -1.02
N PHE A 80 -9.23 -31.70 -0.25
CA PHE A 80 -8.48 -32.78 0.39
C PHE A 80 -8.60 -34.04 -0.49
N VAL A 81 -7.54 -34.37 -1.22
CA VAL A 81 -7.49 -35.57 -2.06
C VAL A 81 -6.89 -36.71 -1.23
N THR A 82 -7.70 -37.70 -0.86
CA THR A 82 -7.26 -38.86 -0.10
C THR A 82 -6.84 -40.01 -1.03
N VAL A 83 -5.64 -40.53 -0.87
CA VAL A 83 -5.07 -41.60 -1.70
C VAL A 83 -4.82 -42.86 -0.86
N THR A 84 -5.65 -43.87 -1.05
CA THR A 84 -5.53 -45.20 -0.42
C THR A 84 -5.04 -46.28 -1.38
N GLU A 85 -4.99 -46.00 -2.67
CA GLU A 85 -4.53 -46.94 -3.70
C GLU A 85 -3.00 -47.06 -3.71
N GLN A 86 -2.50 -48.29 -3.61
CA GLN A 86 -1.06 -48.59 -3.59
C GLN A 86 -0.34 -48.08 -4.85
N ALA A 87 -0.89 -48.36 -6.04
CA ALA A 87 -0.28 -47.98 -7.31
C ALA A 87 -0.05 -46.46 -7.44
N THR A 88 -1.01 -45.66 -6.94
CA THR A 88 -0.89 -44.20 -6.93
C THR A 88 0.15 -43.72 -5.91
N ARG A 89 0.24 -44.34 -4.73
CA ARG A 89 1.32 -44.06 -3.76
C ARG A 89 2.71 -44.42 -4.29
N ASP A 90 2.86 -45.55 -4.97
CA ASP A 90 4.14 -45.98 -5.54
C ASP A 90 4.65 -45.00 -6.60
N ARG A 91 3.74 -44.50 -7.45
CA ARG A 91 4.06 -43.44 -8.42
C ARG A 91 4.43 -42.13 -7.75
N ALA A 92 3.68 -41.69 -6.74
CA ALA A 92 4.00 -40.49 -5.97
C ALA A 92 5.40 -40.60 -5.33
N ALA A 93 5.72 -41.75 -4.74
CA ALA A 93 7.01 -41.98 -4.11
C ALA A 93 8.17 -41.95 -5.12
N LEU A 94 7.96 -42.47 -6.34
CA LEU A 94 8.94 -42.33 -7.44
C LEU A 94 9.18 -40.87 -7.83
N LEU A 95 8.12 -40.05 -7.92
CA LEU A 95 8.24 -38.62 -8.21
C LEU A 95 9.04 -37.90 -7.12
N ALA A 96 8.77 -38.23 -5.85
CA ALA A 96 9.47 -37.64 -4.72
C ALA A 96 10.96 -38.01 -4.68
N ASP A 97 11.29 -39.27 -4.99
CA ASP A 97 12.68 -39.73 -5.09
C ASP A 97 13.44 -39.03 -6.22
N ARG A 98 12.79 -38.81 -7.38
CA ARG A 98 13.39 -38.06 -8.49
C ARG A 98 13.70 -36.62 -8.09
N GLU A 99 12.76 -35.94 -7.43
CA GLU A 99 12.95 -34.55 -7.04
C GLU A 99 13.98 -34.40 -5.93
N ARG A 100 14.04 -35.34 -4.98
CA ARG A 100 15.09 -35.40 -3.96
C ARG A 100 16.49 -35.43 -4.60
N LEU A 101 16.70 -36.24 -5.63
CA LEU A 101 17.99 -36.30 -6.35
C LEU A 101 18.31 -34.96 -7.02
N ARG A 102 17.34 -34.33 -7.71
CA ARG A 102 17.53 -33.03 -8.37
C ARG A 102 17.88 -31.92 -7.39
N GLN A 103 17.17 -31.82 -6.27
CA GLN A 103 17.44 -30.79 -5.27
C GLN A 103 18.79 -31.02 -4.57
N ALA A 104 19.20 -32.28 -4.38
CA ALA A 104 20.50 -32.60 -3.81
C ALA A 104 21.66 -32.07 -4.70
N ASP A 105 21.50 -32.05 -6.02
CA ASP A 105 22.51 -31.51 -6.96
C ASP A 105 22.67 -29.98 -6.90
N LEU A 106 21.72 -29.26 -6.29
CA LEU A 106 21.80 -27.81 -6.08
C LEU A 106 22.54 -27.43 -4.78
N LEU A 107 22.93 -28.41 -3.96
CA LEU A 107 23.50 -28.19 -2.63
C LEU A 107 25.02 -28.43 -2.59
N PRO A 108 25.76 -27.74 -1.69
CA PRO A 108 27.17 -28.06 -1.42
C PRO A 108 27.35 -29.51 -0.96
N PRO A 109 28.54 -30.13 -1.15
CA PRO A 109 28.78 -31.58 -0.96
C PRO A 109 28.26 -32.14 0.37
N ASP A 110 28.54 -31.46 1.49
CA ASP A 110 28.13 -31.91 2.83
C ASP A 110 26.61 -31.90 3.02
N ARG A 111 25.91 -30.91 2.45
CA ARG A 111 24.44 -30.81 2.50
C ARG A 111 23.77 -31.75 1.51
N ARG A 112 24.42 -32.00 0.36
CA ARG A 112 24.00 -32.98 -0.64
C ARG A 112 23.97 -34.39 -0.05
N ALA A 113 25.05 -34.82 0.61
CA ALA A 113 25.11 -36.15 1.25
C ALA A 113 23.97 -36.34 2.28
N ARG A 114 23.78 -35.35 3.17
CA ARG A 114 22.71 -35.42 4.17
C ARG A 114 21.30 -35.38 3.58
N MET A 115 21.08 -34.67 2.47
CA MET A 115 19.80 -34.68 1.74
C MET A 115 19.53 -36.06 1.13
N LEU A 116 20.56 -36.73 0.61
CA LEU A 116 20.43 -38.07 0.05
C LEU A 116 20.14 -39.15 1.12
N ASP A 117 20.58 -38.92 2.36
CA ASP A 117 20.29 -39.78 3.52
C ASP A 117 18.85 -39.63 4.05
N LEU A 118 18.09 -38.62 3.60
CA LEU A 118 16.68 -38.49 3.96
C LEU A 118 15.87 -39.61 3.31
N GLN A 119 15.45 -40.59 4.12
CA GLN A 119 14.51 -41.64 3.71
C GLN A 119 13.10 -41.04 3.47
N LEU A 120 12.53 -41.25 2.29
CA LEU A 120 11.16 -40.84 1.91
C LEU A 120 10.16 -42.00 1.87
N ASP A 121 10.49 -43.10 2.55
CA ASP A 121 9.69 -44.33 2.57
C ASP A 121 8.29 -44.12 3.15
N GLY A 122 8.07 -43.06 3.93
CA GLY A 122 6.76 -42.70 4.48
C GLY A 122 5.63 -42.52 3.46
N ILE A 123 5.91 -42.15 2.20
CA ILE A 123 4.85 -42.11 1.15
C ILE A 123 4.35 -43.52 0.81
N ARG A 124 5.25 -44.51 0.87
CA ARG A 124 4.95 -45.93 0.57
C ARG A 124 4.34 -46.63 1.77
N GLU A 125 4.85 -46.35 2.96
CA GLU A 125 4.47 -47.00 4.23
C GLU A 125 3.12 -46.50 4.77
N ALA A 126 2.81 -45.21 4.63
CA ALA A 126 1.59 -44.65 5.18
C ALA A 126 0.36 -45.23 4.46
N PRO A 127 -0.65 -45.75 5.20
CA PRO A 127 -1.84 -46.34 4.61
C PRO A 127 -2.70 -45.32 3.85
N VAL A 128 -2.57 -44.02 4.16
CA VAL A 128 -3.32 -42.94 3.51
C VAL A 128 -2.38 -41.77 3.18
N GLY A 129 -2.39 -41.34 1.92
CA GLY A 129 -1.90 -40.03 1.51
C GLY A 129 -3.03 -39.00 1.50
N ILE A 130 -2.76 -37.76 1.92
CA ILE A 130 -3.69 -36.64 1.79
C ILE A 130 -2.96 -35.52 1.07
N VAL A 131 -3.41 -35.14 -0.12
CA VAL A 131 -2.92 -33.94 -0.80
C VAL A 131 -3.90 -32.80 -0.53
N VAL A 132 -3.37 -31.74 0.09
CA VAL A 132 -4.11 -30.49 0.27
C VAL A 132 -3.85 -29.62 -0.94
N ALA A 133 -4.87 -29.47 -1.78
CA ALA A 133 -4.81 -28.68 -3.00
C ALA A 133 -5.63 -27.39 -2.84
N CYS A 134 -5.06 -26.26 -3.21
CA CYS A 134 -5.69 -24.95 -3.21
C CYS A 134 -6.33 -24.69 -4.59
N ASP A 135 -7.65 -24.58 -4.64
CA ASP A 135 -8.39 -24.22 -5.84
C ASP A 135 -8.34 -22.70 -6.04
N ARG A 136 -7.43 -22.24 -6.91
CA ARG A 136 -7.17 -20.81 -7.15
C ARG A 136 -7.95 -20.25 -8.35
N ARG A 137 -8.85 -21.04 -8.93
CA ARG A 137 -9.63 -20.65 -10.12
C ARG A 137 -10.70 -19.59 -9.80
N ALA A 138 -11.08 -19.44 -8.53
CA ALA A 138 -11.97 -18.36 -8.10
C ALA A 138 -11.26 -16.99 -8.20
N PRO A 139 -11.87 -15.96 -8.83
CA PRO A 139 -11.25 -14.65 -8.98
C PRO A 139 -10.87 -13.99 -7.64
N ALA A 140 -9.65 -13.46 -7.56
CA ALA A 140 -9.16 -12.79 -6.34
C ALA A 140 -9.98 -11.56 -5.92
N THR A 141 -10.63 -10.89 -6.88
CA THR A 141 -11.47 -9.70 -6.65
C THR A 141 -12.79 -10.01 -5.93
N GLY A 142 -13.22 -11.28 -5.91
CA GLY A 142 -14.43 -11.73 -5.22
C GLY A 142 -14.21 -12.18 -3.77
N VAL A 143 -12.96 -12.16 -3.29
CA VAL A 143 -12.58 -12.66 -1.96
C VAL A 143 -11.91 -11.53 -1.17
N LEU A 144 -12.56 -11.11 -0.08
CA LEU A 144 -12.07 -10.05 0.79
C LEU A 144 -10.64 -10.34 1.27
N GLY A 145 -9.71 -9.42 1.01
CA GLY A 145 -8.30 -9.52 1.40
C GLY A 145 -7.37 -10.19 0.37
N ARG A 146 -7.91 -10.99 -0.56
CA ARG A 146 -7.09 -11.72 -1.56
C ARG A 146 -6.59 -10.85 -2.70
N ALA A 147 -7.31 -9.77 -3.04
CA ALA A 147 -6.86 -8.81 -4.05
C ALA A 147 -5.57 -8.05 -3.63
N THR A 148 -5.34 -7.91 -2.32
CA THR A 148 -4.15 -7.23 -1.77
C THR A 148 -3.01 -8.21 -1.50
N PHE A 149 -3.34 -9.42 -1.03
CA PHE A 149 -2.37 -10.49 -0.78
C PHE A 149 -2.77 -11.75 -1.55
N PRO A 150 -2.25 -11.93 -2.78
CA PRO A 150 -2.71 -12.98 -3.70
C PRO A 150 -2.60 -14.41 -3.17
N ASP A 151 -1.61 -14.68 -2.29
CA ASP A 151 -1.31 -16.02 -1.75
C ASP A 151 -2.02 -16.35 -0.43
N THR A 152 -2.93 -15.48 0.03
CA THR A 152 -3.72 -15.71 1.25
C THR A 152 -4.56 -16.99 1.22
N ASP A 153 -4.89 -17.47 0.03
CA ASP A 153 -5.57 -18.74 -0.18
C ASP A 153 -4.67 -19.95 0.09
N LEU A 154 -3.39 -19.90 -0.31
CA LEU A 154 -2.39 -20.88 0.06
C LEU A 154 -2.15 -20.87 1.57
N TRP A 155 -2.08 -19.69 2.22
CA TRP A 155 -1.94 -19.60 3.67
C TRP A 155 -3.14 -20.21 4.41
N SER A 156 -4.34 -20.02 3.88
CA SER A 156 -5.55 -20.67 4.39
C SER A 156 -5.46 -22.21 4.32
N CYS A 157 -4.90 -22.75 3.23
CA CYS A 157 -4.63 -24.18 3.13
C CYS A 157 -3.55 -24.65 4.11
N ALA A 158 -2.52 -23.84 4.38
CA ALA A 158 -1.50 -24.16 5.39
C ALA A 158 -2.10 -24.23 6.81
N CYS A 159 -3.07 -23.36 7.14
CA CYS A 159 -3.84 -23.48 8.39
C CYS A 159 -4.62 -24.81 8.45
N ALA A 160 -5.23 -25.24 7.34
CA ALA A 160 -5.92 -26.53 7.26
C ALA A 160 -4.97 -27.72 7.49
N VAL A 161 -3.77 -27.68 6.90
CA VAL A 161 -2.71 -28.68 7.14
C VAL A 161 -2.33 -28.72 8.62
N GLN A 162 -2.14 -27.56 9.26
CA GLN A 162 -1.80 -27.49 10.68
C GLN A 162 -2.90 -28.11 11.56
N ASN A 163 -4.18 -27.83 11.27
CA ASN A 163 -5.30 -28.43 12.01
C ASN A 163 -5.37 -29.96 11.84
N ILE A 164 -5.17 -30.46 10.61
CA ILE A 164 -5.06 -31.91 10.32
C ILE A 164 -3.97 -32.55 11.19
N TRP A 165 -2.82 -31.90 11.27
CA TRP A 165 -1.65 -32.43 11.99
C TRP A 165 -1.87 -32.50 13.50
N LEU A 166 -2.49 -31.47 14.08
CA LEU A 166 -2.84 -31.44 15.51
C LEU A 166 -3.94 -32.46 15.84
N ALA A 167 -4.99 -32.55 15.01
CA ALA A 167 -6.08 -33.49 15.22
C ALA A 167 -5.61 -34.95 15.09
N ALA A 168 -4.77 -35.26 14.10
CA ALA A 168 -4.17 -36.57 13.93
C ALA A 168 -3.34 -36.95 15.18
N ARG A 169 -2.51 -36.02 15.68
CA ARG A 169 -1.69 -36.26 16.87
C ARG A 169 -2.55 -36.56 18.10
N ALA A 170 -3.67 -35.87 18.28
CA ALA A 170 -4.59 -36.03 19.42
C ALA A 170 -5.26 -37.41 19.44
N VAL A 171 -5.48 -38.04 18.28
CA VAL A 171 -6.09 -39.39 18.18
C VAL A 171 -5.06 -40.51 18.00
N GLY A 172 -3.76 -40.21 18.20
CA GLY A 172 -2.67 -41.19 18.14
C GLY A 172 -2.15 -41.52 16.74
N LEU A 173 -2.50 -40.74 15.73
CA LEU A 173 -1.96 -40.84 14.37
C LEU A 173 -0.76 -39.90 14.18
N GLY A 174 0.11 -40.26 13.23
CA GLY A 174 1.23 -39.45 12.75
C GLY A 174 0.93 -38.80 11.42
N VAL A 175 1.50 -37.62 11.22
CA VAL A 175 1.52 -36.95 9.91
C VAL A 175 2.95 -36.55 9.55
N GLY A 176 3.31 -36.78 8.29
CA GLY A 176 4.56 -36.33 7.68
C GLY A 176 4.22 -35.50 6.45
N TRP A 177 4.79 -34.31 6.33
CA TRP A 177 4.50 -33.39 5.23
C TRP A 177 5.66 -33.37 4.25
N VAL A 178 5.42 -33.92 3.06
CA VAL A 178 6.42 -34.05 2.00
C VAL A 178 6.15 -33.01 0.91
N THR A 179 7.11 -32.12 0.69
CA THR A 179 7.08 -31.08 -0.36
C THR A 179 8.16 -31.28 -1.42
N LEU A 180 8.82 -32.44 -1.43
CA LEU A 180 9.83 -32.81 -2.43
C LEU A 180 9.14 -33.32 -3.71
N PHE A 181 8.38 -32.44 -4.36
CA PHE A 181 7.71 -32.72 -5.62
C PHE A 181 7.85 -31.51 -6.53
N ARG A 182 7.89 -31.74 -7.85
CA ARG A 182 7.50 -30.68 -8.78
C ARG A 182 5.98 -30.54 -8.73
N PRO A 183 5.43 -29.33 -8.54
CA PRO A 183 3.99 -29.12 -8.44
C PRO A 183 3.19 -29.72 -9.61
N GLU A 184 3.72 -29.62 -10.83
CA GLU A 184 3.14 -30.15 -12.06
C GLU A 184 3.06 -31.69 -12.09
N ASP A 185 4.13 -32.38 -11.68
CA ASP A 185 4.17 -33.85 -11.68
C ASP A 185 3.13 -34.42 -10.70
N LEU A 186 2.93 -33.75 -9.56
CA LEU A 186 1.93 -34.14 -8.57
C LEU A 186 0.50 -33.80 -9.02
N ALA A 187 0.32 -32.68 -9.72
CA ALA A 187 -0.96 -32.30 -10.33
C ALA A 187 -1.39 -33.33 -11.38
N ASP A 188 -0.48 -33.71 -12.28
CA ASP A 188 -0.72 -34.70 -13.34
C ASP A 188 -1.07 -36.08 -12.75
N LEU A 189 -0.32 -36.52 -11.73
CA LEU A 189 -0.59 -37.81 -11.07
C LEU A 189 -2.02 -37.91 -10.52
N LEU A 190 -2.56 -36.80 -10.02
CA LEU A 190 -3.87 -36.74 -9.37
C LEU A 190 -4.98 -36.21 -10.30
N GLY A 191 -4.65 -35.84 -11.55
CA GLY A 191 -5.60 -35.26 -12.50
C GLY A 191 -6.16 -33.92 -12.04
N LEU A 192 -5.33 -33.06 -11.43
CA LEU A 192 -5.77 -31.74 -10.98
C LEU A 192 -5.95 -30.80 -12.18
N PRO A 193 -6.99 -29.95 -12.20
CA PRO A 193 -7.18 -28.99 -13.27
C PRO A 193 -6.23 -27.79 -13.14
N ASP A 194 -5.98 -27.10 -14.26
CA ASP A 194 -5.21 -25.86 -14.27
C ASP A 194 -5.75 -24.83 -13.27
N GLY A 195 -4.84 -24.16 -12.56
CA GLY A 195 -5.18 -23.20 -11.51
C GLY A 195 -5.50 -23.84 -10.16
N VAL A 196 -5.22 -25.14 -9.98
CA VAL A 196 -5.19 -25.81 -8.67
C VAL A 196 -3.75 -26.08 -8.27
N GLU A 197 -3.31 -25.54 -7.14
CA GLU A 197 -1.94 -25.68 -6.64
C GLU A 197 -1.88 -26.63 -5.45
N THR A 198 -0.83 -27.44 -5.33
CA THR A 198 -0.67 -28.37 -4.19
C THR A 198 0.26 -27.80 -3.14
N LEU A 199 -0.06 -28.01 -1.87
CA LEU A 199 0.82 -27.65 -0.76
C LEU A 199 1.79 -28.79 -0.38
N GLY A 200 1.71 -29.92 -1.07
CA GLY A 200 2.49 -31.14 -0.81
C GLY A 200 1.62 -32.32 -0.39
N TRP A 201 2.30 -33.42 -0.09
CA TRP A 201 1.69 -34.70 0.28
C TRP A 201 1.79 -34.94 1.78
N LEU A 202 0.67 -35.18 2.44
CA LEU A 202 0.62 -35.58 3.84
C LEU A 202 0.52 -37.10 3.93
N CYS A 203 1.53 -37.73 4.51
CA CYS A 203 1.48 -39.14 4.89
C CYS A 203 0.72 -39.25 6.22
N LEU A 204 -0.36 -40.03 6.28
CA LEU A 204 -1.15 -40.25 7.50
C LEU A 204 -1.17 -41.74 7.84
N GLY A 205 -0.86 -42.08 9.10
CA GLY A 205 -0.81 -43.46 9.57
C GLY A 205 -0.52 -43.60 11.06
N ARG A 206 -0.44 -44.85 11.55
CA ARG A 206 0.08 -45.11 12.91
C ARG A 206 1.61 -44.99 12.87
N PRO A 207 2.23 -44.12 13.68
CA PRO A 207 3.69 -44.01 13.71
C PRO A 207 4.34 -45.34 14.11
N ASP A 208 5.38 -45.74 13.39
CA ASP A 208 6.31 -46.80 13.81
C ASP A 208 7.54 -46.21 14.54
N GLU A 209 7.38 -44.98 15.03
CA GLU A 209 8.40 -44.24 15.75
C GLU A 209 7.77 -43.30 16.78
N ARG A 210 8.53 -42.97 17.82
CA ARG A 210 8.13 -41.98 18.85
C ARG A 210 9.26 -40.99 19.10
N PRO A 211 9.55 -40.11 18.13
CA PRO A 211 10.66 -39.17 18.24
C PRO A 211 10.46 -38.18 19.40
N PRO A 212 11.41 -38.06 20.34
CA PRO A 212 11.25 -37.17 21.50
C PRO A 212 11.26 -35.68 21.12
N ALA A 213 11.87 -35.30 19.99
CA ALA A 213 12.03 -33.93 19.50
C ALA A 213 11.79 -33.82 17.97
N PRO A 214 11.86 -32.65 17.32
CA PRO A 214 11.85 -32.54 15.86
C PRO A 214 13.06 -33.24 15.19
N GLY A 215 12.86 -33.88 14.03
CA GLY A 215 13.89 -34.67 13.36
C GLY A 215 15.10 -33.86 12.87
N LEU A 216 14.85 -32.71 12.23
CA LEU A 216 15.90 -31.81 11.73
C LEU A 216 16.76 -31.23 12.85
N GLU A 217 16.17 -30.98 14.02
CA GLU A 217 16.91 -30.53 15.20
C GLU A 217 17.81 -31.64 15.74
N ARG A 218 17.29 -32.87 15.87
CA ARG A 218 18.09 -34.03 16.30
C ARG A 218 19.26 -34.34 15.36
N GLN A 219 19.05 -34.17 14.06
CA GLN A 219 20.05 -34.42 13.02
C GLN A 219 20.99 -33.21 12.79
N GLY A 220 20.86 -32.14 13.58
CA GLY A 220 21.77 -30.98 13.53
C GLY A 220 21.62 -30.10 12.29
N TRP A 221 20.44 -30.07 11.66
CA TRP A 221 20.14 -29.20 10.52
C TRP A 221 19.79 -27.77 10.94
N SER A 222 19.13 -27.60 12.08
CA SER A 222 18.70 -26.30 12.60
C SER A 222 18.35 -26.40 14.09
N GLN A 223 18.45 -25.29 14.82
CA GLN A 223 17.88 -25.16 16.17
C GLN A 223 16.71 -24.19 16.14
N ARG A 224 15.69 -24.42 16.98
CA ARG A 224 14.61 -23.44 17.16
C ARG A 224 15.17 -22.20 17.86
N LEU A 225 14.93 -21.03 17.29
CA LEU A 225 15.28 -19.77 17.94
C LEU A 225 14.46 -19.56 19.22
N PRO A 226 15.04 -18.95 20.27
CA PRO A 226 14.27 -18.40 21.39
C PRO A 226 13.09 -17.54 20.91
N LEU A 227 11.97 -17.55 21.64
CA LEU A 227 10.78 -16.77 21.27
C LEU A 227 11.12 -15.27 21.17
N ASP A 228 11.90 -14.76 22.13
CA ASP A 228 12.28 -13.36 22.21
C ASP A 228 13.13 -12.90 21.00
N ASP A 229 13.81 -13.83 20.32
CA ASP A 229 14.60 -13.53 19.13
C ASP A 229 13.73 -13.38 17.86
N VAL A 230 12.48 -13.85 17.91
CA VAL A 230 11.53 -13.78 16.78
C VAL A 230 10.30 -12.92 17.08
N VAL A 231 10.16 -12.40 18.30
CA VAL A 231 9.12 -11.44 18.67
C VAL A 231 9.69 -10.03 18.55
N VAL A 232 9.12 -9.27 17.62
CA VAL A 232 9.42 -7.87 17.39
C VAL A 232 8.19 -7.05 17.76
N ALA A 233 8.33 -6.13 18.70
CA ALA A 233 7.24 -5.27 19.15
C ALA A 233 7.14 -4.01 18.28
N GLU A 234 5.93 -3.68 17.83
CA GLU A 234 5.55 -2.49 17.05
C GLU A 234 6.23 -2.34 15.67
N ARG A 235 7.56 -2.41 15.59
CA ARG A 235 8.37 -2.21 14.38
C ARG A 235 9.65 -3.03 14.41
N TRP A 236 10.15 -3.41 13.23
CA TRP A 236 11.47 -4.04 13.09
C TRP A 236 12.56 -3.22 13.79
N PRO A 237 13.49 -3.84 14.56
CA PRO A 237 14.47 -3.10 15.33
C PRO A 237 15.31 -2.16 14.43
N ALA A 238 15.40 -0.89 14.83
CA ALA A 238 16.00 0.20 14.06
C ALA A 238 17.52 0.05 13.83
N THR A 239 18.19 -0.89 14.52
CA THR A 239 19.61 -1.17 14.29
C THR A 239 19.90 -1.81 12.92
N ALA A 240 18.87 -2.09 12.10
CA ALA A 240 19.00 -2.64 10.76
C ALA A 240 18.74 -1.64 9.60
N ALA A 241 18.33 -0.38 9.83
CA ALA A 241 18.06 0.60 8.74
C ALA A 241 18.02 2.08 9.21
N PRO A 242 18.27 3.08 8.31
CA PRO A 242 18.36 4.50 8.64
C PRO A 242 17.07 5.13 9.21
N PRO A 243 17.18 6.24 9.98
CA PRO A 243 16.06 6.80 10.75
C PRO A 243 14.93 7.35 9.87
N PRO A 244 13.66 7.16 10.27
CA PRO A 244 12.53 7.77 9.58
C PRO A 244 12.49 9.28 9.82
N PRO A 245 11.91 10.07 8.88
CA PRO A 245 11.80 11.50 9.01
C PRO A 245 10.90 11.88 10.21
N VAL A 246 11.38 12.83 11.02
CA VAL A 246 10.59 13.44 12.10
C VAL A 246 9.73 14.55 11.49
N SER A 247 8.40 14.47 11.64
CA SER A 247 7.50 15.58 11.29
C SER A 247 7.29 16.48 12.50
N HIS A 248 7.35 17.79 12.31
CA HIS A 248 7.01 18.82 13.29
C HIS A 248 5.58 19.33 13.10
N LEU A 249 4.93 19.00 11.96
CA LEU A 249 3.50 19.14 11.79
C LEU A 249 2.74 17.96 12.44
N ALA A 250 1.53 18.24 12.91
CA ALA A 250 0.63 17.22 13.45
C ALA A 250 -0.46 16.87 12.42
N GLY A 251 -0.70 15.58 12.21
CA GLY A 251 -1.85 15.09 11.44
C GLY A 251 -3.19 15.33 12.17
N PRO A 252 -4.32 14.96 11.56
CA PRO A 252 -5.63 15.05 12.20
C PRO A 252 -5.69 14.14 13.44
N ASP A 253 -6.47 14.56 14.43
CA ASP A 253 -6.71 13.76 15.63
C ASP A 253 -7.44 12.45 15.28
N GLN A 254 -7.08 11.35 15.94
CA GLN A 254 -7.65 10.03 15.64
C GLN A 254 -9.18 10.00 15.82
N HIS A 255 -9.72 10.69 16.83
CA HIS A 255 -11.17 10.76 17.03
C HIS A 255 -11.82 11.58 15.93
N ALA A 256 -11.17 12.63 15.42
CA ALA A 256 -11.67 13.41 14.28
C ALA A 256 -11.73 12.56 12.99
N VAL A 257 -10.75 11.68 12.75
CA VAL A 257 -10.75 10.75 11.61
C VAL A 257 -11.92 9.77 11.70
N VAL A 258 -12.15 9.19 12.88
CA VAL A 258 -13.26 8.25 13.12
C VAL A 258 -14.60 8.97 13.00
N ALA A 259 -14.77 10.11 13.68
CA ALA A 259 -16.01 10.89 13.62
C ALA A 259 -16.33 11.39 12.20
N ALA A 260 -15.33 11.78 11.42
CA ALA A 260 -15.53 12.15 10.02
C ALA A 260 -16.10 11.00 9.18
N ARG A 261 -15.74 9.75 9.47
CA ARG A 261 -16.35 8.58 8.83
C ARG A 261 -17.75 8.31 9.37
N ASP A 262 -17.91 8.23 10.69
CA ASP A 262 -19.16 7.85 11.35
C ASP A 262 -20.31 8.80 10.99
N THR A 263 -20.03 10.11 10.92
CA THR A 263 -21.03 11.12 10.51
C THR A 263 -21.53 10.95 9.06
N GLY A 264 -20.79 10.21 8.22
CA GLY A 264 -21.21 9.80 6.88
C GLY A 264 -22.14 8.60 6.89
N ASP A 265 -21.95 7.67 7.82
CA ASP A 265 -22.80 6.49 7.99
C ASP A 265 -24.19 6.86 8.54
N ASP A 266 -24.29 8.02 9.20
CA ASP A 266 -25.56 8.62 9.66
C ASP A 266 -26.43 9.20 8.52
N LEU A 267 -25.92 9.32 7.30
CA LEU A 267 -26.68 9.89 6.19
C LEU A 267 -27.76 8.90 5.71
N LEU A 268 -28.90 9.44 5.26
CA LEU A 268 -29.94 8.68 4.54
C LEU A 268 -29.46 8.36 3.11
N ALA A 269 -28.39 7.59 3.03
CA ALA A 269 -27.71 7.15 1.83
C ALA A 269 -27.08 5.77 2.11
N VAL A 270 -26.71 5.05 1.04
CA VAL A 270 -25.89 3.85 1.22
C VAL A 270 -24.49 4.30 1.64
N PRO A 271 -23.90 3.77 2.72
CA PRO A 271 -22.53 4.09 3.12
C PRO A 271 -21.54 3.94 1.97
N GLY A 272 -20.70 4.96 1.76
CA GLY A 272 -19.69 4.99 0.69
C GLY A 272 -20.24 5.23 -0.73
N SER A 273 -21.52 5.60 -0.89
CA SER A 273 -22.15 5.79 -2.20
C SER A 273 -21.57 6.92 -3.06
N LEU A 274 -20.75 7.83 -2.51
CA LEU A 274 -20.02 8.85 -3.30
C LEU A 274 -18.59 8.39 -3.68
N GLY A 275 -18.19 7.16 -3.33
CA GLY A 275 -16.93 6.55 -3.74
C GLY A 275 -15.69 7.37 -3.33
N ARG A 276 -14.82 7.70 -4.30
CA ARG A 276 -13.60 8.51 -4.06
C ARG A 276 -13.89 9.87 -3.42
N LEU A 277 -15.07 10.43 -3.69
CA LEU A 277 -15.47 11.73 -3.16
C LEU A 277 -15.78 11.65 -1.66
N ASP A 278 -16.30 10.52 -1.16
CA ASP A 278 -16.47 10.29 0.28
C ASP A 278 -15.11 10.25 1.00
N ALA A 279 -14.12 9.57 0.42
CA ALA A 279 -12.78 9.51 1.00
C ALA A 279 -12.13 10.91 1.08
N ALA A 280 -12.28 11.71 0.03
CA ALA A 280 -11.80 13.09 0.02
C ALA A 280 -12.55 13.98 1.03
N VAL A 281 -13.88 13.86 1.13
CA VAL A 281 -14.69 14.60 2.11
C VAL A 281 -14.33 14.21 3.54
N ASN A 282 -14.21 12.92 3.85
CA ASN A 282 -13.80 12.44 5.17
C ASN A 282 -12.45 13.03 5.57
N ARG A 283 -11.49 13.09 4.63
CA ARG A 283 -10.19 13.73 4.87
C ARG A 283 -10.32 15.21 5.20
N VAL A 284 -11.16 15.96 4.46
CA VAL A 284 -11.41 17.38 4.76
C VAL A 284 -12.04 17.56 6.14
N LEU A 285 -13.04 16.76 6.49
CA LEU A 285 -13.76 16.85 7.77
C LEU A 285 -12.88 16.45 8.96
N ALA A 286 -11.92 15.53 8.77
CA ALA A 286 -10.97 15.13 9.81
C ALA A 286 -9.97 16.24 10.15
N LEU A 287 -9.68 17.15 9.21
CA LEU A 287 -8.72 18.24 9.37
C LEU A 287 -9.33 19.49 10.00
N SER A 288 -10.58 19.79 9.62
CA SER A 288 -11.28 21.01 10.05
C SER A 288 -12.67 20.69 10.59
N ALA A 289 -12.92 21.11 11.83
CA ALA A 289 -14.24 20.99 12.46
C ALA A 289 -15.31 21.82 11.74
N GLU A 290 -14.92 22.94 11.14
CA GLU A 290 -15.77 23.74 10.26
C GLU A 290 -15.36 23.51 8.80
N PRO A 291 -16.18 22.82 8.00
CA PRO A 291 -15.81 22.48 6.62
C PRO A 291 -15.75 23.75 5.76
N PRO A 292 -14.76 23.87 4.86
CA PRO A 292 -14.62 25.04 4.02
C PRO A 292 -15.79 25.17 3.03
N ARG A 293 -16.26 26.40 2.84
CA ARG A 293 -17.32 26.77 1.86
C ARG A 293 -16.77 27.41 0.58
N THR A 294 -15.50 27.77 0.60
CA THR A 294 -14.75 28.41 -0.48
C THR A 294 -13.26 28.11 -0.27
N GLY A 295 -12.40 28.81 -0.99
CA GLY A 295 -10.96 28.68 -0.89
C GLY A 295 -10.22 29.74 -1.70
N THR A 296 -8.92 29.53 -1.83
CA THR A 296 -8.01 30.38 -2.58
C THR A 296 -7.21 29.54 -3.57
N LEU A 297 -7.22 29.91 -4.85
CA LEU A 297 -6.22 29.49 -5.81
C LEU A 297 -4.96 30.34 -5.62
N VAL A 298 -3.87 29.69 -5.23
CA VAL A 298 -2.53 30.28 -5.12
C VAL A 298 -1.74 29.90 -6.37
N VAL A 299 -1.47 30.88 -7.24
CA VAL A 299 -0.65 30.70 -8.44
C VAL A 299 0.77 31.19 -8.18
N SER A 300 1.73 30.28 -8.27
CA SER A 300 3.16 30.60 -8.18
C SER A 300 3.77 30.75 -9.57
N VAL A 301 4.49 31.83 -9.82
CA VAL A 301 5.08 32.11 -11.14
C VAL A 301 6.60 32.02 -11.08
N GLY A 302 7.18 31.19 -11.93
CA GLY A 302 8.61 30.90 -11.95
C GLY A 302 9.17 30.92 -13.36
N ARG A 303 10.43 31.39 -13.48
CA ARG A 303 11.19 31.28 -14.73
C ARG A 303 12.17 30.14 -14.64
N HIS A 304 12.46 29.53 -15.80
CA HIS A 304 13.27 28.34 -15.87
C HIS A 304 14.35 28.48 -16.96
N PRO A 305 15.61 28.76 -16.56
CA PRO A 305 16.78 28.80 -17.43
C PRO A 305 16.91 27.65 -18.43
N VAL A 306 16.47 26.44 -18.06
CA VAL A 306 16.49 25.23 -18.89
C VAL A 306 15.77 25.38 -20.23
N THR A 307 14.90 26.39 -20.38
CA THR A 307 14.26 26.75 -21.66
C THR A 307 15.27 27.08 -22.77
N ARG A 308 16.50 27.50 -22.42
CA ARG A 308 17.61 27.69 -23.38
C ARG A 308 17.97 26.41 -24.13
N HIS A 309 17.67 25.25 -23.55
CA HIS A 309 17.81 23.95 -24.19
C HIS A 309 16.60 23.56 -25.04
N GLN A 310 15.71 24.48 -25.42
CA GLN A 310 14.58 24.22 -26.33
C GLN A 310 13.63 23.11 -25.82
N VAL A 311 13.42 23.04 -24.51
CA VAL A 311 12.51 22.08 -23.87
C VAL A 311 11.03 22.50 -23.92
N SER A 312 10.68 23.51 -24.71
CA SER A 312 9.31 23.98 -24.88
C SER A 312 9.08 24.41 -26.32
N ALA A 313 7.85 24.25 -26.81
CA ALA A 313 7.43 24.78 -28.09
C ALA A 313 7.12 26.29 -28.03
N TYR A 314 7.08 26.87 -26.84
CA TYR A 314 6.74 28.27 -26.59
C TYR A 314 7.95 29.03 -26.03
N PRO A 315 8.14 30.31 -26.39
CA PRO A 315 9.21 31.14 -25.84
C PRO A 315 8.97 31.47 -24.36
N ASP A 316 10.04 31.74 -23.61
CA ASP A 316 9.96 32.09 -22.17
C ASP A 316 9.07 33.30 -21.89
N SER A 317 8.97 34.24 -22.83
CA SER A 317 8.11 35.42 -22.74
C SER A 317 6.63 35.10 -22.54
N VAL A 318 6.16 33.91 -22.94
CA VAL A 318 4.77 33.48 -22.69
C VAL A 318 4.46 33.40 -21.20
N THR A 319 5.46 33.19 -20.34
CA THR A 319 5.29 33.27 -18.89
C THR A 319 4.74 34.65 -18.46
N ASP A 320 5.23 35.73 -19.09
CA ASP A 320 4.77 37.09 -18.81
C ASP A 320 3.35 37.35 -19.32
N ASP A 321 3.03 36.84 -20.51
CA ASP A 321 1.69 36.95 -21.10
C ASP A 321 0.65 36.25 -20.23
N VAL A 322 0.93 35.01 -19.78
CA VAL A 322 0.03 34.24 -18.90
C VAL A 322 -0.07 34.91 -17.52
N LEU A 323 1.04 35.43 -16.96
CA LEU A 323 1.01 36.17 -15.71
C LEU A 323 0.15 37.44 -15.82
N ALA A 324 0.30 38.20 -16.91
CA ALA A 324 -0.50 39.40 -17.17
C ALA A 324 -1.99 39.04 -17.28
N ALA A 325 -2.34 38.01 -18.04
CA ALA A 325 -3.70 37.50 -18.15
C ALA A 325 -4.25 37.01 -16.79
N THR A 326 -3.42 36.36 -15.98
CA THR A 326 -3.83 35.86 -14.65
C THR A 326 -4.15 37.03 -13.73
N ARG A 327 -3.33 38.09 -13.74
CA ARG A 327 -3.57 39.33 -12.98
C ARG A 327 -4.79 40.09 -13.46
N ALA A 328 -5.07 40.08 -14.77
CA ALA A 328 -6.27 40.67 -15.35
C ALA A 328 -7.54 39.84 -15.05
N GLY A 329 -7.40 38.57 -14.65
CA GLY A 329 -8.51 37.67 -14.41
C GLY A 329 -9.00 36.91 -15.66
N ASP A 330 -8.22 36.96 -16.74
CA ASP A 330 -8.58 36.46 -18.07
C ASP A 330 -7.87 35.16 -18.46
N SER A 331 -6.88 34.72 -17.67
CA SER A 331 -6.23 33.43 -17.89
C SER A 331 -7.18 32.25 -17.63
N LEU A 332 -6.80 31.06 -18.10
CA LEU A 332 -7.65 29.88 -17.95
C LEU A 332 -7.79 29.49 -16.47
N GLY A 333 -6.71 29.57 -15.69
CA GLY A 333 -6.73 29.36 -14.25
C GLY A 333 -7.59 30.40 -13.52
N ALA A 334 -7.48 31.67 -13.90
CA ALA A 334 -8.28 32.75 -13.31
C ALA A 334 -9.78 32.60 -13.59
N ALA A 335 -10.15 32.23 -14.82
CA ALA A 335 -11.53 31.93 -15.19
C ALA A 335 -12.08 30.72 -14.42
N ALA A 336 -11.26 29.67 -14.26
CA ALA A 336 -11.63 28.47 -13.49
C ALA A 336 -11.84 28.79 -12.01
N ALA A 337 -10.94 29.57 -11.39
CA ALA A 337 -11.07 30.02 -10.00
C ALA A 337 -12.33 30.86 -9.78
N ARG A 338 -12.61 31.82 -10.67
CA ARG A 338 -13.83 32.63 -10.63
C ARG A 338 -15.08 31.76 -10.72
N ARG A 339 -15.09 30.75 -11.61
CA ARG A 339 -16.22 29.83 -11.74
C ARG A 339 -16.40 28.96 -10.50
N ALA A 340 -15.29 28.56 -9.88
CA ALA A 340 -15.27 27.81 -8.63
C ALA A 340 -15.61 28.63 -7.38
N GLY A 341 -15.78 29.96 -7.51
CA GLY A 341 -16.00 30.84 -6.37
C GLY A 341 -14.78 30.96 -5.45
N LEU A 342 -13.57 30.75 -5.99
CA LEU A 342 -12.31 30.82 -5.26
C LEU A 342 -11.70 32.21 -5.41
N ARG A 343 -11.01 32.68 -4.36
CA ARG A 343 -10.12 33.84 -4.46
C ARG A 343 -8.90 33.47 -5.31
N LEU A 344 -8.39 34.40 -6.09
CA LEU A 344 -7.15 34.23 -6.85
C LEU A 344 -6.05 35.10 -6.23
N VAL A 345 -4.92 34.50 -5.90
CA VAL A 345 -3.69 35.21 -5.54
C VAL A 345 -2.53 34.72 -6.39
N THR A 346 -1.74 35.65 -6.90
CA THR A 346 -0.59 35.36 -7.75
C THR A 346 0.68 35.83 -7.07
N HIS A 347 1.68 34.96 -6.98
CA HIS A 347 2.98 35.27 -6.39
C HIS A 347 4.09 35.03 -7.39
N ASP A 348 4.95 36.02 -7.52
CA ASP A 348 6.16 35.94 -8.34
C ASP A 348 7.29 35.35 -7.48
N ALA A 349 7.73 34.15 -7.84
CA ALA A 349 8.66 33.36 -7.06
C ALA A 349 10.14 33.71 -7.33
N ARG A 350 10.45 34.95 -7.71
CA ARG A 350 11.84 35.36 -7.98
C ARG A 350 12.78 35.06 -6.79
N PRO A 351 13.92 34.36 -7.02
CA PRO A 351 14.97 34.21 -6.02
C PRO A 351 15.67 35.55 -5.78
N THR A 352 16.40 35.66 -4.67
CA THR A 352 17.18 36.86 -4.35
C THR A 352 18.53 36.85 -5.05
N GLY A 353 19.16 35.66 -5.16
CA GLY A 353 20.38 35.42 -5.89
C GLY A 353 20.15 35.15 -7.39
N PRO A 354 21.24 35.02 -8.16
CA PRO A 354 21.18 34.63 -9.56
C PRO A 354 20.65 33.20 -9.70
N GLN A 355 19.78 32.98 -10.70
CA GLN A 355 19.26 31.67 -11.02
C GLN A 355 20.18 30.93 -12.00
N GLY A 356 20.47 29.65 -11.73
CA GLY A 356 21.27 28.80 -12.60
C GLY A 356 20.43 27.92 -13.54
N ASP A 357 21.12 27.25 -14.46
CA ASP A 357 20.51 26.24 -15.34
C ASP A 357 20.81 24.85 -14.80
N LEU A 358 19.77 24.04 -14.52
CA LEU A 358 19.91 22.69 -13.94
C LEU A 358 20.80 21.74 -14.74
N VAL A 359 21.04 22.04 -16.01
CA VAL A 359 21.95 21.28 -16.89
C VAL A 359 23.41 21.64 -16.67
N ASP A 360 23.70 22.93 -16.44
CA ASP A 360 25.06 23.47 -16.38
C ASP A 360 25.54 23.75 -14.94
N GLY A 361 24.61 23.80 -13.97
CA GLY A 361 24.86 24.08 -12.56
C GLY A 361 23.63 23.82 -11.70
N ASP A 362 23.66 24.29 -10.44
CA ASP A 362 22.47 24.23 -9.58
C ASP A 362 21.44 25.28 -10.03
N ALA A 363 20.16 24.90 -10.04
CA ALA A 363 19.06 25.76 -10.47
C ALA A 363 18.85 26.96 -9.54
N LEU A 364 19.03 26.73 -8.23
CA LEU A 364 18.94 27.72 -7.16
C LEU A 364 20.13 27.54 -6.21
N SER A 365 20.53 28.61 -5.53
CA SER A 365 21.38 28.44 -4.35
C SER A 365 20.59 27.70 -3.25
N PRO A 366 21.24 26.91 -2.38
CA PRO A 366 20.55 26.30 -1.23
C PRO A 366 19.82 27.32 -0.36
N VAL A 367 20.39 28.53 -0.22
CA VAL A 367 19.78 29.64 0.51
C VAL A 367 18.52 30.13 -0.18
N ASP A 368 18.55 30.37 -1.50
CA ASP A 368 17.35 30.79 -2.24
C ASP A 368 16.25 29.73 -2.20
N ALA A 369 16.60 28.44 -2.28
CA ALA A 369 15.63 27.35 -2.17
C ALA A 369 14.93 27.37 -0.79
N GLN A 370 15.70 27.52 0.29
CA GLN A 370 15.17 27.64 1.66
C GLN A 370 14.35 28.91 1.84
N ASP A 371 14.82 30.05 1.34
CA ASP A 371 14.12 31.33 1.45
C ASP A 371 12.80 31.32 0.69
N LEU A 372 12.74 30.67 -0.48
CA LEU A 372 11.50 30.51 -1.24
C LEU A 372 10.50 29.62 -0.51
N ILE A 373 10.94 28.50 0.07
CA ILE A 373 10.08 27.68 0.93
C ILE A 373 9.58 28.51 2.12
N ALA A 374 10.49 29.21 2.82
CA ALA A 374 10.16 30.03 3.98
C ALA A 374 9.16 31.15 3.64
N ARG A 375 9.28 31.77 2.45
CA ARG A 375 8.32 32.76 1.92
C ARG A 375 6.96 32.14 1.58
N GLY A 376 6.92 30.89 1.14
CA GLY A 376 5.69 30.17 0.82
C GLY A 376 4.83 29.88 2.04
N ILE A 377 5.45 29.60 3.20
CA ILE A 377 4.75 29.27 4.45
C ILE A 377 3.71 30.32 4.88
N PRO A 378 4.05 31.62 5.02
CA PRO A 378 3.06 32.64 5.38
C PRO A 378 1.98 32.83 4.30
N ILE A 379 2.29 32.60 3.01
CA ILE A 379 1.30 32.62 1.93
C ILE A 379 0.29 31.49 2.10
N GLY A 380 0.76 30.27 2.35
CA GLY A 380 -0.08 29.10 2.62
C GLY A 380 -0.98 29.31 3.84
N ARG A 381 -0.43 29.86 4.93
CA ARG A 381 -1.22 30.21 6.13
C ARG A 381 -2.30 31.25 5.84
N ALA A 382 -1.97 32.29 5.08
CA ALA A 382 -2.94 33.33 4.71
C ALA A 382 -4.05 32.81 3.79
N ALA A 383 -3.71 31.91 2.84
CA ALA A 383 -4.68 31.25 1.98
C ALA A 383 -5.60 30.32 2.79
N ALA A 384 -5.03 29.55 3.72
CA ALA A 384 -5.75 28.62 4.59
C ALA A 384 -6.81 29.31 5.47
N ALA A 385 -6.56 30.56 5.88
CA ALA A 385 -7.56 31.37 6.60
C ALA A 385 -8.86 31.63 5.81
N HIS A 386 -8.88 31.34 4.50
CA HIS A 386 -10.02 31.54 3.61
C HIS A 386 -10.64 30.23 3.10
N GLY A 387 -10.31 29.09 3.71
CA GLY A 387 -10.79 27.77 3.29
C GLY A 387 -9.78 27.03 2.41
N LEU A 388 -10.26 26.18 1.49
CA LEU A 388 -9.40 25.29 0.69
C LEU A 388 -8.25 26.03 0.01
N VAL A 389 -7.06 25.43 -0.04
CA VAL A 389 -5.93 25.99 -0.79
C VAL A 389 -5.74 25.20 -2.07
N CYS A 390 -6.06 25.80 -3.22
CA CYS A 390 -5.82 25.21 -4.53
C CYS A 390 -4.46 25.66 -5.04
N LEU A 391 -3.65 24.75 -5.55
CA LEU A 391 -2.34 25.09 -6.11
C LEU A 391 -2.42 25.29 -7.61
N GLY A 392 -1.74 26.32 -8.09
CA GLY A 392 -1.49 26.56 -9.50
C GLY A 392 -0.07 27.07 -9.71
N GLU A 393 0.40 26.92 -10.93
CA GLU A 393 1.72 27.41 -11.32
C GLU A 393 1.69 27.99 -12.74
N VAL A 394 2.64 28.88 -13.02
CA VAL A 394 2.90 29.40 -14.36
C VAL A 394 4.42 29.47 -14.55
N GLY A 395 4.94 28.74 -15.52
CA GLY A 395 6.34 28.86 -15.90
C GLY A 395 6.69 27.99 -17.10
N ILE A 396 7.14 28.59 -18.20
CA ILE A 396 7.60 27.81 -19.35
C ILE A 396 8.86 27.02 -18.94
N GLY A 397 8.86 25.71 -19.20
CA GLY A 397 9.97 24.80 -18.85
C GLY A 397 9.80 24.05 -17.52
N ASN A 398 8.84 24.44 -16.68
CA ASN A 398 8.54 23.83 -15.38
C ASN A 398 8.30 22.30 -15.42
N THR A 399 7.69 21.75 -16.48
CA THR A 399 7.43 20.32 -16.62
C THR A 399 8.72 19.51 -16.72
N THR A 400 9.77 20.09 -17.31
CA THR A 400 11.11 19.49 -17.38
C THR A 400 11.76 19.49 -16.00
N VAL A 401 11.64 20.60 -15.27
CA VAL A 401 12.11 20.74 -13.88
C VAL A 401 11.42 19.74 -12.96
N ALA A 402 10.09 19.66 -13.03
CA ALA A 402 9.29 18.72 -12.24
C ALA A 402 9.65 17.26 -12.58
N ALA A 403 9.88 16.93 -13.86
CA ALA A 403 10.34 15.59 -14.24
C ALA A 403 11.75 15.29 -13.70
N ALA A 404 12.67 16.25 -13.71
CA ALA A 404 14.01 16.08 -13.13
C ALA A 404 13.97 15.83 -11.62
N LEU A 405 13.13 16.58 -10.89
CA LEU A 405 12.88 16.35 -9.47
C LEU A 405 12.28 14.96 -9.21
N CYS A 406 11.32 14.51 -10.03
CA CYS A 406 10.79 13.15 -9.92
C CYS A 406 11.87 12.08 -10.11
N CYS A 407 12.76 12.25 -11.10
CA CYS A 407 13.86 11.31 -11.33
C CYS A 407 14.81 11.25 -10.12
N ALA A 408 15.12 12.40 -9.51
CA ALA A 408 15.99 12.46 -8.34
C ALA A 408 15.35 11.85 -7.08
N LEU A 409 14.08 12.16 -6.80
CA LEU A 409 13.41 11.80 -5.56
C LEU A 409 12.80 10.39 -5.55
N LEU A 410 12.43 9.87 -6.72
CA LEU A 410 11.72 8.60 -6.90
C LEU A 410 12.52 7.56 -7.69
N ASP A 411 13.79 7.87 -8.00
CA ASP A 411 14.69 7.05 -8.83
C ASP A 411 14.07 6.58 -10.15
N LEU A 412 13.33 7.48 -10.80
CA LEU A 412 12.69 7.20 -12.09
C LEU A 412 13.65 7.43 -13.25
N PRO A 413 13.63 6.55 -14.28
CA PRO A 413 14.27 6.84 -15.55
C PRO A 413 13.68 8.11 -16.20
N ALA A 414 14.53 8.96 -16.79
CA ALA A 414 14.07 10.19 -17.44
C ALA A 414 12.99 9.95 -18.53
N ALA A 415 13.09 8.85 -19.26
CA ALA A 415 12.11 8.46 -20.28
C ALA A 415 10.70 8.16 -19.73
N ASP A 416 10.62 7.77 -18.46
CA ASP A 416 9.37 7.47 -17.76
C ASP A 416 8.84 8.68 -17.00
N ALA A 417 9.72 9.64 -16.68
CA ALA A 417 9.32 10.87 -16.02
C ALA A 417 8.79 11.94 -16.99
N VAL A 418 9.41 12.07 -18.17
CA VAL A 418 9.08 13.11 -19.14
C VAL A 418 7.78 12.80 -19.90
N GLY A 419 6.79 13.68 -19.76
CA GLY A 419 5.58 13.68 -20.59
C GLY A 419 5.65 14.67 -21.76
N LEU A 420 4.53 14.78 -22.47
CA LEU A 420 4.37 15.67 -23.62
C LEU A 420 4.45 17.16 -23.24
N GLY A 421 4.10 17.53 -22.01
CA GLY A 421 3.90 18.92 -21.62
C GLY A 421 2.93 19.65 -22.55
N ALA A 422 3.26 20.90 -22.87
CA ALA A 422 2.49 21.72 -23.80
C ALA A 422 2.70 21.35 -25.29
N ALA A 423 3.62 20.45 -25.64
CA ALA A 423 3.99 20.08 -27.03
C ALA A 423 3.48 18.67 -27.44
N ALA A 424 3.55 18.33 -28.73
CA ALA A 424 2.91 17.13 -29.31
C ALA A 424 3.86 16.14 -30.01
N ASP A 425 5.18 16.39 -30.08
CA ASP A 425 6.12 15.56 -30.84
C ASP A 425 7.01 14.65 -29.97
N THR A 426 7.12 13.39 -30.38
CA THR A 426 8.05 12.38 -29.84
C THR A 426 9.52 12.79 -29.90
N GLY A 427 9.92 13.62 -30.87
CA GLY A 427 11.25 14.23 -30.93
C GLY A 427 11.53 15.13 -29.72
N MET A 428 10.60 16.04 -29.43
CA MET A 428 10.66 16.93 -28.25
C MET A 428 10.68 16.15 -26.93
N MET A 429 9.90 15.07 -26.81
CA MET A 429 9.94 14.22 -25.61
C MET A 429 11.31 13.58 -25.38
N ARG A 430 11.92 13.00 -26.43
CA ARG A 430 13.26 12.41 -26.34
C ARG A 430 14.31 13.46 -25.99
N HIS A 431 14.23 14.64 -26.59
CA HIS A 431 15.11 15.76 -26.30
C HIS A 431 15.00 16.22 -24.83
N LYS A 432 13.77 16.38 -24.32
CA LYS A 432 13.54 16.66 -22.89
C LYS A 432 14.12 15.58 -21.98
N ALA A 433 13.95 14.31 -22.33
CA ALA A 433 14.50 13.20 -21.55
C ALA A 433 16.03 13.25 -21.50
N ASP A 434 16.70 13.57 -22.62
CA ASP A 434 18.15 13.79 -22.65
C ASP A 434 18.58 14.97 -21.76
N VAL A 435 17.86 16.09 -21.83
CA VAL A 435 18.12 17.25 -20.97
C VAL A 435 17.99 16.90 -19.48
N VAL A 436 16.92 16.18 -19.11
CA VAL A 436 16.71 15.71 -17.72
C VAL A 436 17.82 14.76 -17.29
N ASP A 437 18.21 13.82 -18.15
CA ASP A 437 19.25 12.83 -17.87
C ASP A 437 20.64 13.48 -17.71
N ARG A 438 20.97 14.47 -18.54
CA ARG A 438 22.18 15.29 -18.38
C ARG A 438 22.20 16.03 -17.04
N ALA A 439 21.11 16.70 -16.71
CA ALA A 439 20.98 17.43 -15.45
C ALA A 439 21.07 16.50 -14.23
N LEU A 440 20.42 15.33 -14.29
CA LEU A 440 20.45 14.33 -13.23
C LEU A 440 21.86 13.76 -13.04
N ARG A 441 22.59 13.45 -14.13
CA ARG A 441 24.00 13.02 -14.05
C ARG A 441 24.87 14.07 -13.37
N ARG A 442 24.74 15.34 -13.77
CA ARG A 442 25.49 16.45 -13.15
C ARG A 442 25.13 16.57 -11.67
N ALA A 443 23.85 16.59 -11.32
CA ALA A 443 23.39 16.70 -9.94
C ALA A 443 23.90 15.54 -9.07
N ARG A 444 23.83 14.30 -9.58
CA ARG A 444 24.36 13.10 -8.90
C ARG A 444 25.88 13.17 -8.73
N ALA A 445 26.61 13.69 -9.72
CA ALA A 445 28.06 13.86 -9.61
C ALA A 445 28.46 14.96 -8.61
N ALA A 446 27.68 16.03 -8.53
CA ALA A 446 27.96 17.16 -7.64
C ALA A 446 27.55 16.90 -6.18
N HIS A 447 26.39 16.28 -5.96
CA HIS A 447 25.76 16.16 -4.64
C HIS A 447 25.73 14.71 -4.11
N GLY A 448 25.99 13.70 -4.95
CA GLY A 448 26.04 12.31 -4.53
C GLY A 448 24.77 11.87 -3.78
N PRO A 449 24.90 11.27 -2.58
CA PRO A 449 23.75 10.82 -1.78
C PRO A 449 22.90 11.97 -1.24
N ASP A 450 23.46 13.19 -1.10
CA ASP A 450 22.73 14.34 -0.56
C ASP A 450 21.63 14.82 -1.52
N LEU A 451 21.64 14.38 -2.77
CA LEU A 451 20.55 14.64 -3.72
C LEU A 451 19.22 14.00 -3.31
N ALA A 452 19.23 13.05 -2.36
CA ALA A 452 18.01 12.50 -1.77
C ALA A 452 17.33 13.48 -0.78
N ASP A 453 18.07 14.48 -0.27
CA ASP A 453 17.51 15.53 0.57
C ASP A 453 16.60 16.46 -0.25
N PRO A 454 15.37 16.78 0.21
CA PRO A 454 14.42 17.59 -0.54
C PRO A 454 14.93 18.99 -0.89
N VAL A 455 15.67 19.65 0.01
CA VAL A 455 16.18 21.01 -0.22
C VAL A 455 17.34 20.96 -1.22
N THR A 456 18.24 19.99 -1.08
CA THR A 456 19.34 19.78 -2.03
C THR A 456 18.80 19.44 -3.42
N ALA A 457 17.82 18.53 -3.54
CA ALA A 457 17.18 18.20 -4.81
C ALA A 457 16.53 19.43 -5.47
N LEU A 458 15.81 20.22 -4.67
CA LEU A 458 15.16 21.45 -5.11
C LEU A 458 16.16 22.52 -5.54
N ALA A 459 17.27 22.68 -4.82
CA ALA A 459 18.36 23.60 -5.18
C ALA A 459 19.05 23.16 -6.47
N ALA A 460 19.37 21.87 -6.59
CA ALA A 460 20.11 21.34 -7.72
C ALA A 460 19.30 21.29 -9.02
N LEU A 461 18.05 20.82 -8.96
CA LEU A 461 17.24 20.45 -10.13
C LEU A 461 15.89 21.16 -10.22
N GLY A 462 15.52 21.91 -9.19
CA GLY A 462 14.19 22.46 -9.04
C GLY A 462 13.99 23.82 -9.70
N GLY A 463 12.96 24.52 -9.23
CA GLY A 463 12.53 25.80 -9.77
C GLY A 463 11.86 26.67 -8.72
N PRO A 464 11.89 27.99 -8.91
CA PRO A 464 11.41 28.95 -7.92
C PRO A 464 9.93 28.78 -7.58
N ASP A 465 9.12 28.52 -8.62
CA ASP A 465 7.68 28.28 -8.48
C ASP A 465 7.37 27.08 -7.58
N ILE A 466 8.04 25.95 -7.82
CA ILE A 466 7.92 24.72 -7.04
C ILE A 466 8.41 24.95 -5.61
N ALA A 467 9.53 25.64 -5.42
CA ALA A 467 10.06 25.97 -4.09
C ALA A 467 9.07 26.79 -3.25
N LEU A 468 8.47 27.82 -3.84
CA LEU A 468 7.45 28.62 -3.17
C LEU A 468 6.21 27.78 -2.86
N LEU A 469 5.74 26.95 -3.80
CA LEU A 469 4.57 26.08 -3.58
C LEU A 469 4.80 25.03 -2.51
N THR A 470 6.01 24.49 -2.37
CA THR A 470 6.39 23.60 -1.26
C THR A 470 6.12 24.29 0.07
N GLY A 471 6.55 25.55 0.21
CA GLY A 471 6.23 26.38 1.38
C GLY A 471 4.74 26.63 1.56
N VAL A 472 3.98 26.89 0.48
CA VAL A 472 2.53 27.09 0.53
C VAL A 472 1.83 25.83 1.07
N VAL A 473 2.24 24.64 0.64
CA VAL A 473 1.72 23.35 1.15
C VAL A 473 1.99 23.24 2.65
N LEU A 474 3.23 23.47 3.09
CA LEU A 474 3.60 23.42 4.51
C LEU A 474 2.81 24.42 5.36
N GLY A 475 2.62 25.63 4.86
CA GLY A 475 1.85 26.68 5.52
C GLY A 475 0.37 26.33 5.68
N ALA A 476 -0.25 25.77 4.63
CA ALA A 476 -1.64 25.35 4.65
C ALA A 476 -1.86 24.10 5.53
N ALA A 477 -0.95 23.11 5.45
CA ALA A 477 -0.98 21.93 6.29
C ALA A 477 -0.82 22.28 7.79
N ALA A 478 0.04 23.24 8.12
CA ALA A 478 0.15 23.75 9.49
C ALA A 478 -1.15 24.40 9.99
N GLY A 479 -1.93 25.00 9.09
CA GLY A 479 -3.27 25.50 9.37
C GLY A 479 -4.35 24.41 9.44
N ARG A 480 -4.00 23.15 9.20
CA ARG A 480 -4.94 22.01 9.08
C ARG A 480 -6.03 22.25 8.05
N VAL A 481 -5.64 22.85 6.92
CA VAL A 481 -6.57 23.15 5.83
C VAL A 481 -6.23 22.30 4.61
N PRO A 482 -7.23 21.74 3.90
CA PRO A 482 -6.97 20.90 2.74
C PRO A 482 -6.30 21.67 1.60
N VAL A 483 -5.34 21.03 0.96
CA VAL A 483 -4.60 21.51 -0.20
C VAL A 483 -4.97 20.67 -1.42
N VAL A 484 -5.55 21.30 -2.44
CA VAL A 484 -5.96 20.65 -3.68
C VAL A 484 -4.87 20.81 -4.74
N LEU A 485 -4.32 19.68 -5.18
CA LEU A 485 -3.25 19.60 -6.17
C LEU A 485 -3.83 19.67 -7.59
N ASP A 486 -3.10 20.29 -8.53
CA ASP A 486 -3.47 20.35 -9.94
C ASP A 486 -2.73 19.29 -10.77
N GLY A 487 -1.53 19.63 -11.25
CA GLY A 487 -0.73 18.81 -12.15
C GLY A 487 0.58 18.34 -11.54
N LEU A 488 1.47 17.81 -12.38
CA LEU A 488 2.76 17.27 -11.95
C LEU A 488 3.55 18.26 -11.08
N ALA A 489 3.72 19.51 -11.51
CA ALA A 489 4.55 20.49 -10.80
C ALA A 489 4.02 20.79 -9.38
N THR A 490 2.70 20.96 -9.22
CA THR A 490 2.08 21.17 -7.90
C THR A 490 2.17 19.92 -7.02
N SER A 491 2.09 18.73 -7.62
CA SER A 491 2.22 17.47 -6.88
C SER A 491 3.67 17.18 -6.47
N VAL A 492 4.66 17.61 -7.26
CA VAL A 492 6.08 17.55 -6.89
C VAL A 492 6.37 18.52 -5.73
N ALA A 493 5.80 19.73 -5.74
CA ALA A 493 5.88 20.64 -4.60
C ALA A 493 5.30 20.00 -3.32
N ALA A 494 4.16 19.31 -3.44
CA ALA A 494 3.58 18.56 -2.33
C ALA A 494 4.44 17.36 -1.89
N LEU A 495 5.08 16.64 -2.82
CA LEU A 495 6.02 15.56 -2.51
C LEU A 495 7.22 16.08 -1.71
N LEU A 496 7.82 17.19 -2.12
CA LEU A 496 8.89 17.85 -1.37
C LEU A 496 8.41 18.24 0.04
N ALA A 497 7.22 18.81 0.15
CA ALA A 497 6.64 19.18 1.44
C ALA A 497 6.42 17.96 2.34
N VAL A 498 5.95 16.83 1.82
CA VAL A 498 5.77 15.57 2.58
C VAL A 498 7.09 14.93 2.97
N ARG A 499 8.13 15.03 2.13
CA ARG A 499 9.47 14.53 2.49
C ARG A 499 10.11 15.38 3.60
N LEU A 500 9.83 16.68 3.63
CA LEU A 500 10.23 17.58 4.73
C LEU A 500 9.37 17.36 5.98
N GLU A 501 8.06 17.23 5.81
CA GLU A 501 7.05 17.14 6.86
C GLU A 501 5.98 16.08 6.53
N PRO A 502 6.20 14.80 6.89
CA PRO A 502 5.29 13.70 6.53
C PRO A 502 3.81 13.92 6.88
N ALA A 503 3.51 14.62 7.98
CA ALA A 503 2.13 14.91 8.38
C ALA A 503 1.37 15.81 7.38
N ALA A 504 2.08 16.57 6.52
CA ALA A 504 1.47 17.38 5.48
C ALA A 504 0.63 16.54 4.50
N GLN A 505 0.93 15.25 4.34
CA GLN A 505 0.19 14.34 3.44
C GLN A 505 -1.31 14.30 3.76
N SER A 506 -1.64 14.36 5.05
CA SER A 506 -3.03 14.31 5.52
C SER A 506 -3.87 15.48 5.02
N ALA A 507 -3.25 16.63 4.71
CA ALA A 507 -3.90 17.81 4.16
C ALA A 507 -4.12 17.72 2.64
N LEU A 508 -3.49 16.78 1.94
CA LEU A 508 -3.49 16.77 0.48
C LEU A 508 -4.72 16.10 -0.12
N VAL A 509 -5.25 16.70 -1.19
CA VAL A 509 -6.26 16.14 -2.08
C VAL A 509 -5.74 16.22 -3.51
N ALA A 510 -5.65 15.08 -4.19
CA ALA A 510 -5.27 15.07 -5.60
C ALA A 510 -6.46 15.52 -6.46
N GLY A 511 -6.36 16.70 -7.07
CA GLY A 511 -7.44 17.24 -7.87
C GLY A 511 -7.63 16.49 -9.18
N GLN A 512 -6.56 16.31 -9.95
CA GLN A 512 -6.60 15.53 -11.19
C GLN A 512 -5.36 14.64 -11.38
N ARG A 513 -5.45 13.72 -12.34
CA ARG A 513 -4.30 13.11 -13.00
C ARG A 513 -4.05 13.75 -14.37
N SER A 514 -2.96 14.52 -14.45
CA SER A 514 -2.51 15.15 -15.70
C SER A 514 -1.98 14.13 -16.71
N ARG A 515 -1.75 14.56 -17.96
CA ARG A 515 -1.10 13.74 -19.00
C ARG A 515 0.39 13.48 -18.81
N GLU A 516 1.05 14.16 -17.88
CA GLU A 516 2.45 13.90 -17.56
C GLU A 516 2.65 12.48 -17.02
N ARG A 517 3.64 11.76 -17.56
CA ARG A 517 3.88 10.34 -17.24
C ARG A 517 4.21 10.13 -15.76
N ALA A 518 5.10 10.97 -15.22
CA ALA A 518 5.48 10.92 -13.81
C ALA A 518 4.32 11.17 -12.84
N HIS A 519 3.24 11.87 -13.24
CA HIS A 519 2.27 12.36 -12.27
C HIS A 519 1.54 11.20 -11.57
N GLY A 520 1.22 10.12 -12.29
CA GLY A 520 0.64 8.92 -11.66
C GLY A 520 1.54 8.32 -10.58
N VAL A 521 2.86 8.30 -10.82
CA VAL A 521 3.84 7.77 -9.85
C VAL A 521 3.94 8.69 -8.62
N VAL A 522 3.96 10.01 -8.82
CA VAL A 522 3.98 10.98 -7.72
C VAL A 522 2.71 10.86 -6.86
N LEU A 523 1.53 10.67 -7.46
CA LEU A 523 0.29 10.46 -6.71
C LEU A 523 0.31 9.15 -5.91
N THR A 524 0.87 8.08 -6.47
CA THR A 524 1.07 6.80 -5.76
C THR A 524 2.00 6.98 -4.57
N GLU A 525 3.14 7.64 -4.75
CA GLU A 525 4.09 7.93 -3.66
C GLU A 525 3.45 8.75 -2.54
N LEU A 526 2.61 9.73 -2.90
CA LEU A 526 1.85 10.53 -1.95
C LEU A 526 0.66 9.79 -1.30
N GLY A 527 0.33 8.57 -1.76
CA GLY A 527 -0.85 7.83 -1.30
C GLY A 527 -2.17 8.53 -1.61
N LEU A 528 -2.28 9.15 -2.78
CA LEU A 528 -3.44 9.95 -3.20
C LEU A 528 -4.13 9.37 -4.43
N GLU A 529 -5.45 9.23 -4.37
CA GLU A 529 -6.28 8.99 -5.55
C GLU A 529 -6.82 10.31 -6.12
N PRO A 530 -6.70 10.55 -7.44
CA PRO A 530 -7.19 11.78 -8.06
C PRO A 530 -8.73 11.79 -8.17
N LEU A 531 -9.33 12.95 -7.94
CA LEU A 531 -10.78 13.15 -8.15
C LEU A 531 -11.16 13.17 -9.64
N LEU A 532 -10.24 13.58 -10.52
CA LEU A 532 -10.48 13.75 -11.96
C LEU A 532 -9.42 13.08 -12.82
N GLU A 533 -9.83 12.35 -13.85
CA GLU A 533 -8.93 11.76 -14.87
C GLU A 533 -9.28 12.24 -16.29
N LEU A 534 -9.36 13.56 -16.45
CA LEU A 534 -9.79 14.22 -17.70
C LEU A 534 -8.64 14.42 -18.71
N ARG A 535 -7.43 13.96 -18.38
CA ARG A 535 -6.22 14.12 -19.19
C ARG A 535 -5.93 15.60 -19.51
N LEU A 536 -6.03 16.47 -18.51
CA LEU A 536 -5.73 17.90 -18.65
C LEU A 536 -4.21 18.13 -18.71
N ARG A 537 -3.83 19.28 -19.30
CA ARG A 537 -2.45 19.77 -19.41
C ARG A 537 -2.36 21.30 -19.41
N ALA A 538 -3.38 21.96 -18.86
CA ALA A 538 -3.49 23.42 -18.87
C ALA A 538 -2.47 24.09 -17.94
N GLY A 539 -2.19 23.50 -16.78
CA GLY A 539 -1.49 24.19 -15.70
C GLY A 539 -2.40 25.23 -15.04
N GLU A 540 -1.81 26.26 -14.45
CA GLU A 540 -2.49 27.40 -13.82
C GLU A 540 -3.43 27.05 -12.64
N GLY A 541 -3.50 25.79 -12.22
CA GLY A 541 -4.43 25.33 -11.17
C GLY A 541 -5.83 24.97 -11.67
N VAL A 542 -6.02 24.80 -12.97
CA VAL A 542 -7.34 24.52 -13.56
C VAL A 542 -7.95 23.22 -13.02
N GLY A 543 -7.17 22.13 -12.97
CA GLY A 543 -7.65 20.86 -12.44
C GLY A 543 -7.93 20.92 -10.93
N ALA A 544 -7.12 21.67 -10.17
CA ALA A 544 -7.40 21.94 -8.76
C ALA A 544 -8.72 22.71 -8.57
N CYS A 545 -9.00 23.73 -9.39
CA CYS A 545 -10.26 24.49 -9.32
C CYS A 545 -11.49 23.65 -9.68
N LEU A 546 -11.38 22.75 -10.65
CA LEU A 546 -12.48 21.82 -11.00
C LEU A 546 -12.72 20.81 -9.88
N ALA A 547 -11.66 20.26 -9.30
CA ALA A 547 -11.75 19.35 -8.17
C ALA A 547 -12.30 20.02 -6.91
N ALA A 548 -11.91 21.28 -6.66
CA ALA A 548 -12.45 22.08 -5.56
C ALA A 548 -13.96 22.28 -5.69
N GLN A 549 -14.49 22.52 -6.89
CA GLN A 549 -15.95 22.60 -7.10
C GLN A 549 -16.66 21.30 -6.72
N LEU A 550 -16.11 20.15 -7.14
CA LEU A 550 -16.66 18.84 -6.76
C LEU A 550 -16.62 18.62 -5.25
N LEU A 551 -15.49 18.96 -4.63
CA LEU A 551 -15.29 18.79 -3.18
C LEU A 551 -16.23 19.70 -2.38
N LEU A 552 -16.35 20.98 -2.73
CA LEU A 552 -17.26 21.92 -2.09
C LEU A 552 -18.73 21.50 -2.27
N SER A 553 -19.10 21.01 -3.46
CA SER A 553 -20.43 20.48 -3.72
C SER A 553 -20.72 19.24 -2.86
N ALA A 554 -19.73 18.34 -2.71
CA ALA A 554 -19.86 17.16 -1.87
C ALA A 554 -20.00 17.49 -0.39
N LEU A 555 -19.24 18.47 0.11
CA LEU A 555 -19.38 18.97 1.48
C LEU A 555 -20.77 19.55 1.73
N GLU A 556 -21.33 20.27 0.75
CA GLU A 556 -22.69 20.80 0.83
C GLU A 556 -23.76 19.69 0.78
N ILE A 557 -23.58 18.69 -0.08
CA ILE A 557 -24.43 17.49 -0.13
C ILE A 557 -24.40 16.78 1.24
N ARG A 558 -23.21 16.55 1.79
CA ARG A 558 -23.00 15.94 3.11
C ARG A 558 -23.72 16.69 4.23
N ARG A 559 -23.78 18.02 4.15
CA ARG A 559 -24.42 18.88 5.14
C ARG A 559 -25.94 18.86 5.06
N THR A 560 -26.50 18.71 3.87
CA THR A 560 -27.94 18.90 3.60
C THR A 560 -28.73 17.60 3.46
N THR A 561 -28.03 16.48 3.26
CA THR A 561 -28.65 15.15 3.18
C THR A 561 -29.29 14.78 4.52
N GLY A 562 -30.47 14.15 4.47
CA GLY A 562 -31.19 13.70 5.66
C GLY A 562 -30.39 12.69 6.47
N ARG A 563 -30.72 12.52 7.76
CA ARG A 563 -30.04 11.57 8.65
C ARG A 563 -30.97 10.46 9.11
N VAL A 564 -30.41 9.27 9.32
CA VAL A 564 -31.13 8.17 9.97
C VAL A 564 -31.20 8.44 11.48
N ARG A 565 -32.28 8.01 12.14
CA ARG A 565 -32.42 8.04 13.61
C ARG A 565 -32.44 6.61 14.10
N GLU A 566 -31.64 6.31 15.13
CA GLU A 566 -31.83 5.07 15.88
C GLU A 566 -33.15 5.18 16.65
N GLU A 567 -34.04 4.19 16.48
CA GLU A 567 -35.25 4.08 17.30
C GLU A 567 -34.86 3.62 18.70
N ASP A 568 -35.15 4.47 19.69
CA ASP A 568 -35.13 4.13 21.11
C ASP A 568 -36.16 3.00 21.35
N THR A 569 -35.72 1.75 21.35
CA THR A 569 -36.64 0.62 21.53
C THR A 569 -37.11 0.54 22.97
N GLY A 570 -38.41 0.74 23.16
CA GLY A 570 -39.11 0.61 24.43
C GLY A 570 -39.39 -0.81 24.89
#